data_AF-A0A183NJ61-F1
#
_entry.id   AF-A0A183NJ61-F1
#
_cell.length_a   1.000
_cell.length_b   1.000
_cell.length_c   1.000
_cell.angle_alpha   90.00
_cell.angle_beta   90.00
_cell.angle_gamma   90.00
#
_symmetry.space_group_name_H-M   'P 1'
#
loop_
_entity.id
_entity.type
_entity.pdbx_description
1 polymer ?
#
loop_
_entity_poly.entity_id
_entity_poly.type
_entity_poly.pdbx_seq_one_letter_code
_entity_poly.pdbx_strand_id
1 'polypeptide(L)'
;MLDFHLDHSFLPIIYLLGNLIVKLPISSHGHADHIGAIAQHMKKRALNSLGTATYFMPKHLVPHVKTICDAFTAMSEKVDSDFVGTFVPVEPGNKYELSNNWHVVVFSTDHSITSVGYLLYSRDPTGKEVPEIAYLGMFEYY
;
A
#
# COMPACT_ATOMS: atom_id res chain seq x y z
N MET A 1 -16.75 -8.59 19.25
CA MET A 1 -15.74 -7.69 19.83
C MET A 1 -14.42 -8.09 19.19
N LEU A 2 -14.02 -7.41 18.11
CA LEU A 2 -12.75 -7.69 17.44
C LEU A 2 -11.70 -6.78 18.06
N ASP A 3 -10.70 -7.40 18.67
CA ASP A 3 -9.61 -6.75 19.39
C ASP A 3 -8.66 -6.07 18.39
N PHE A 4 -8.44 -4.77 18.56
CA PHE A 4 -7.63 -3.93 17.67
C PHE A 4 -6.26 -3.70 18.29
N HIS A 5 -5.30 -4.57 17.96
CA HIS A 5 -3.90 -4.31 18.28
C HIS A 5 -3.25 -3.53 17.12
N LEU A 6 -3.15 -2.21 17.29
CA LEU A 6 -2.49 -1.32 16.33
C LEU A 6 -0.98 -1.60 16.34
N ASP A 7 -0.45 -2.06 15.21
CA ASP A 7 0.98 -2.14 14.99
C ASP A 7 1.50 -0.86 14.33
N HIS A 8 2.27 -0.07 15.07
CA HIS A 8 2.82 1.22 14.66
C HIS A 8 3.95 1.14 13.60
N SER A 9 4.24 -0.05 13.06
CA SER A 9 5.30 -0.25 12.07
C SER A 9 4.88 0.12 10.65
N PHE A 10 3.58 0.17 10.38
CA PHE A 10 3.02 0.68 9.15
C PHE A 10 2.54 2.12 9.44
N LEU A 11 2.74 3.05 8.52
CA LEU A 11 1.73 4.10 8.34
C LEU A 11 0.70 3.47 7.41
N PRO A 12 -0.24 2.65 7.91
CA PRO A 12 -1.39 2.37 7.07
C PRO A 12 -2.06 3.72 6.86
N ILE A 13 -2.53 3.99 5.65
CA ILE A 13 -3.52 5.04 5.46
C ILE A 13 -4.80 4.54 6.17
N ILE A 14 -4.81 4.56 7.51
CA ILE A 14 -6.00 4.49 8.33
C ILE A 14 -6.51 5.92 8.36
N TYR A 15 -7.18 6.34 7.30
CA TYR A 15 -8.10 7.46 7.41
C TYR A 15 -9.50 6.91 7.69
N LEU A 16 -9.96 7.23 8.90
CA LEU A 16 -11.31 7.01 9.40
C LEU A 16 -12.29 7.91 8.64
N LEU A 17 -12.91 7.39 7.59
CA LEU A 17 -14.22 7.87 7.14
C LEU A 17 -15.26 6.84 7.54
N GLY A 18 -15.81 7.00 8.75
CA GLY A 18 -17.09 6.47 9.23
C GLY A 18 -17.28 4.96 9.31
N ASN A 19 -16.93 4.22 8.25
CA ASN A 19 -17.05 2.77 8.09
C ASN A 19 -16.12 2.16 7.01
N LEU A 20 -15.32 2.94 6.27
CA LEU A 20 -14.37 2.41 5.29
C LEU A 20 -12.95 2.41 5.85
N ILE A 21 -12.46 1.24 6.27
CA ILE A 21 -11.04 1.04 6.53
C ILE A 21 -10.41 0.64 5.19
N VAL A 22 -9.76 1.58 4.50
CA VAL A 22 -8.90 1.24 3.35
C VAL A 22 -7.64 0.58 3.92
N LYS A 23 -7.71 -0.73 4.15
CA LYS A 23 -6.58 -1.55 4.64
C LYS A 23 -5.55 -1.86 3.56
N LEU A 24 -5.47 -1.05 2.51
CA LEU A 24 -4.52 -1.31 1.43
C LEU A 24 -3.15 -0.75 1.82
N PRO A 25 -2.11 -1.60 1.91
CA PRO A 25 -0.75 -1.13 2.02
C PRO A 25 -0.34 -0.52 0.67
N ILE A 26 -0.21 0.80 0.66
CA ILE A 26 0.09 1.61 -0.52
C ILE A 26 1.42 2.33 -0.27
N SER A 27 2.35 2.25 -1.22
CA SER A 27 3.61 2.99 -1.18
C SER A 27 3.66 3.98 -2.35
N SER A 28 3.95 5.25 -2.09
CA SER A 28 4.04 6.30 -3.11
C SER A 28 5.37 6.29 -3.88
N HIS A 29 6.48 6.04 -3.18
CA HIS A 29 7.83 6.04 -3.74
C HIS A 29 8.80 5.18 -2.91
N GLY A 30 10.06 5.12 -3.34
CA GLY A 30 11.06 4.16 -2.85
C GLY A 30 11.92 4.59 -1.66
N HIS A 31 11.64 5.72 -1.00
CA HIS A 31 12.40 6.09 0.19
C HIS A 31 12.17 5.10 1.34
N ALA A 32 13.19 4.92 2.17
CA ALA A 32 13.22 3.88 3.20
C ALA A 32 12.13 4.04 4.26
N ASP A 33 11.73 5.28 4.56
CA ASP A 33 10.65 5.62 5.49
C ASP A 33 9.25 5.31 4.91
N HIS A 34 9.13 5.08 3.60
CA HIS A 34 7.89 4.67 2.93
C HIS A 34 7.81 3.16 2.63
N ILE A 35 8.94 2.51 2.33
CA ILE A 35 8.97 1.09 1.93
C ILE A 35 9.58 0.16 3.00
N GLY A 36 10.35 0.69 3.95
CA GLY A 36 11.20 -0.09 4.85
C GLY A 36 10.47 -1.07 5.76
N ALA A 37 9.20 -0.80 6.07
CA ALA A 37 8.38 -1.67 6.93
C ALA A 37 7.77 -2.88 6.21
N ILE A 38 7.89 -2.99 4.87
CA ILE A 38 7.14 -3.98 4.09
C ILE A 38 7.44 -5.43 4.50
N ALA A 39 8.72 -5.75 4.70
CA ALA A 39 9.15 -7.10 5.08
C ALA A 39 8.73 -7.43 6.53
N GLN A 40 8.85 -6.47 7.45
CA GLN A 40 8.40 -6.63 8.83
C GLN A 40 6.89 -6.87 8.90
N HIS A 41 6.11 -6.13 8.12
CA HIS A 41 4.67 -6.31 8.05
C HIS A 41 4.29 -7.71 7.51
N MET A 42 4.91 -8.17 6.41
CA MET A 42 4.71 -9.55 5.92
C MET A 42 4.98 -10.59 7.01
N LYS A 43 6.13 -10.47 7.69
CA LYS A 43 6.50 -11.39 8.76
C LYS A 43 5.52 -11.35 9.92
N LYS A 44 5.07 -10.16 10.35
CA LYS A 44 4.09 -10.04 11.43
C LYS A 44 2.76 -10.66 11.07
N ARG A 45 2.30 -10.53 9.82
CA ARG A 45 1.10 -11.22 9.34
C ARG A 45 1.25 -12.74 9.43
N ALA A 46 2.36 -13.27 8.94
CA ALA A 46 2.66 -14.70 9.04
C ALA A 46 2.69 -15.20 10.49
N LEU A 47 3.33 -14.47 11.40
CA LEU A 47 3.40 -14.80 12.84
C LEU A 47 2.02 -14.79 13.53
N ASN A 48 1.09 -13.97 13.04
CA ASN A 48 -0.27 -13.88 13.56
C ASN A 48 -1.29 -14.70 12.76
N SER A 49 -0.81 -15.60 11.88
CA SER A 49 -1.66 -16.43 11.02
C SER A 49 -2.68 -15.62 10.19
N LEU A 50 -2.31 -14.40 9.81
CA LEU A 50 -3.10 -13.54 8.94
C LEU A 50 -2.79 -13.90 7.49
N GLY A 51 -3.81 -13.90 6.63
CA GLY A 51 -3.63 -14.17 5.20
C GLY A 51 -2.67 -13.20 4.50
N THR A 52 -2.17 -13.58 3.33
CA THR A 52 -1.28 -12.74 2.50
C THR A 52 -1.87 -11.35 2.25
N ALA A 53 -1.03 -10.31 2.36
CA ALA A 53 -1.43 -8.95 2.01
C ALA A 53 -1.15 -8.63 0.53
N THR A 54 -1.94 -7.70 -0.01
CA THR A 54 -1.76 -7.15 -1.36
C THR A 54 -1.19 -5.75 -1.27
N TYR A 55 0.01 -5.55 -1.82
CA TYR A 55 0.78 -4.30 -1.77
C TYR A 55 0.71 -3.58 -3.11
N PHE A 56 0.25 -2.34 -3.09
CA PHE A 56 0.19 -1.46 -4.26
C PHE A 56 1.39 -0.52 -4.23
N MET A 57 2.21 -0.52 -5.27
CA MET A 57 3.43 0.27 -5.32
C MET A 57 3.82 0.63 -6.76
N PRO A 58 4.60 1.71 -6.98
CA PRO A 58 5.17 2.03 -8.27
C PRO A 58 5.79 0.80 -8.92
N LYS A 59 5.43 0.55 -10.18
CA LYS A 59 5.86 -0.63 -10.94
C LYS A 59 7.37 -0.91 -10.89
N HIS A 60 8.19 0.15 -10.91
CA HIS A 60 9.64 0.02 -10.85
C HIS A 60 10.16 -0.52 -9.50
N LEU A 61 9.41 -0.37 -8.40
CA LEU A 61 9.80 -0.86 -7.07
C LEU A 61 9.57 -2.35 -6.89
N VAL A 62 8.63 -2.95 -7.64
CA VAL A 62 8.28 -4.38 -7.52
C VAL A 62 9.52 -5.31 -7.57
N PRO A 63 10.44 -5.21 -8.55
CA PRO A 63 11.63 -6.06 -8.55
C PRO A 63 12.54 -5.81 -7.33
N HIS A 64 12.70 -4.57 -6.90
CA HIS A 64 13.54 -4.23 -5.74
C HIS A 64 12.98 -4.79 -4.43
N VAL A 65 11.67 -4.70 -4.22
CA VAL A 65 11.01 -5.28 -3.05
C VAL A 65 11.13 -6.79 -3.05
N LYS A 66 11.01 -7.46 -4.20
CA LYS A 66 11.24 -8.90 -4.30
C LYS A 66 12.66 -9.26 -3.87
N THR A 67 13.67 -8.52 -4.34
CA THR A 67 15.06 -8.72 -3.89
C THR A 67 15.22 -8.55 -2.38
N ILE A 68 14.53 -7.58 -1.77
CA ILE A 68 14.51 -7.42 -0.30
C ILE A 68 13.91 -8.65 0.38
N CYS A 69 12.76 -9.15 -0.11
CA CYS A 69 12.14 -10.38 0.40
C CYS A 69 13.09 -11.58 0.29
N ASP A 70 13.74 -11.76 -0.85
CA ASP A 70 14.71 -12.84 -1.09
C ASP A 70 15.90 -12.75 -0.13
N ALA A 71 16.43 -11.55 0.07
CA ALA A 71 17.53 -11.29 1.00
C ALA A 71 17.13 -11.64 2.45
N PHE A 72 15.93 -11.24 2.89
CA PHE A 72 15.44 -11.60 4.22
C PHE A 72 15.20 -13.11 4.37
N THR A 73 14.70 -13.79 3.33
CA THR A 73 14.56 -15.25 3.33
C THR A 73 15.91 -15.93 3.49
N ALA A 74 16.92 -15.50 2.72
CA ALA A 74 18.28 -16.03 2.82
C ALA A 74 18.87 -15.83 4.23
N MET A 75 18.72 -14.64 4.81
CA MET A 75 19.17 -14.36 6.19
C MET A 75 18.41 -15.16 7.25
N SER A 76 17.18 -15.59 6.97
CA SER A 76 16.39 -16.42 7.89
C SER A 76 16.78 -17.90 7.87
N GLU A 77 17.71 -18.29 6.99
CA GLU A 77 18.19 -19.66 6.80
C GLU A 77 17.06 -20.67 6.51
N LYS A 78 15.97 -20.20 5.90
CA LYS A 78 14.82 -21.02 5.51
C LYS A 78 14.86 -21.40 4.04
N VAL A 79 14.33 -22.58 3.73
CA VAL A 79 14.06 -23.02 2.35
C VAL A 79 12.87 -22.26 1.76
N ASP A 80 11.84 -22.01 2.58
CA ASP A 80 10.63 -21.29 2.19
C ASP A 80 10.62 -19.87 2.75
N SER A 81 10.17 -18.92 1.93
CA SER A 81 10.05 -17.51 2.32
C SER A 81 8.82 -17.28 3.21
N ASP A 82 9.04 -16.67 4.38
CA ASP A 82 7.94 -16.10 5.18
C ASP A 82 7.49 -14.72 4.64
N PHE A 83 8.20 -14.16 3.65
CA PHE A 83 7.96 -12.85 3.06
C PHE A 83 7.09 -12.97 1.82
N VAL A 84 5.88 -13.50 2.00
CA VAL A 84 4.91 -13.72 0.91
C VAL A 84 3.95 -12.54 0.84
N GLY A 85 3.83 -11.93 -0.34
CA GLY A 85 2.94 -10.82 -0.63
C GLY A 85 2.51 -10.80 -2.09
N THR A 86 1.29 -10.33 -2.35
CA THR A 86 0.85 -10.02 -3.72
C THR A 86 1.29 -8.60 -4.04
N PHE A 87 2.16 -8.41 -5.03
CA PHE A 87 2.60 -7.08 -5.46
C PHE A 87 1.82 -6.64 -6.69
N VAL A 88 1.03 -5.58 -6.54
CA VAL A 88 0.29 -4.96 -7.63
C VAL A 88 1.09 -3.75 -8.12
N PRO A 89 1.70 -3.81 -9.31
CA PRO A 89 2.36 -2.65 -9.89
C PRO A 89 1.31 -1.59 -10.21
N VAL A 90 1.61 -0.34 -9.86
CA VAL A 90 0.78 0.81 -10.21
C VAL A 90 1.54 1.81 -11.08
N GLU A 91 0.79 2.47 -11.95
CA GLU A 91 1.23 3.54 -12.86
C GLU A 91 0.16 4.66 -12.85
N PRO A 92 0.53 5.93 -13.10
CA PRO A 92 -0.44 7.01 -13.28
C PRO A 92 -1.54 6.65 -14.30
N GLY A 93 -2.77 6.98 -13.98
CA GLY A 93 -3.97 6.62 -14.75
C GLY A 93 -4.58 5.26 -14.39
N ASN A 94 -3.91 4.42 -13.58
CA ASN A 94 -4.52 3.19 -13.09
C ASN A 94 -5.70 3.49 -12.16
N LYS A 95 -6.75 2.67 -12.26
CA LYS A 95 -7.95 2.73 -11.41
C LYS A 95 -8.19 1.36 -10.76
N TYR A 96 -8.41 1.36 -9.45
CA TYR A 96 -8.64 0.15 -8.66
C TYR A 96 -9.96 0.26 -7.90
N GLU A 97 -10.85 -0.69 -8.12
CA GLU A 97 -12.10 -0.80 -7.36
C GLU A 97 -11.81 -1.37 -5.98
N LEU A 98 -12.20 -0.63 -4.93
CA LEU A 98 -12.14 -1.10 -3.54
C LEU A 98 -13.45 -1.78 -3.13
N SER A 99 -14.56 -1.26 -3.65
CA SER A 99 -15.92 -1.79 -3.51
C SER A 99 -16.83 -1.18 -4.57
N ASN A 100 -18.10 -1.59 -4.64
CA ASN A 100 -19.07 -0.99 -5.56
C ASN A 100 -19.16 0.54 -5.44
N ASN A 101 -18.93 1.09 -4.24
CA ASN A 101 -19.09 2.51 -3.97
C ASN A 101 -17.76 3.26 -3.87
N TRP A 102 -16.62 2.58 -3.98
CA TRP A 102 -15.31 3.19 -3.73
C TRP A 102 -14.26 2.70 -4.69
N HIS A 103 -13.48 3.63 -5.22
CA HIS A 103 -12.33 3.32 -6.05
C HIS A 103 -11.19 4.31 -5.82
N VAL A 104 -9.99 3.91 -6.24
CA VAL A 104 -8.79 4.73 -6.18
C VAL A 104 -8.25 4.96 -7.58
N VAL A 105 -7.85 6.19 -7.87
CA VAL A 105 -7.13 6.57 -9.09
C VAL A 105 -5.71 6.95 -8.74
N VAL A 106 -4.75 6.41 -9.48
CA VAL A 106 -3.33 6.71 -9.34
C VAL A 106 -2.96 7.87 -10.25
N PHE A 107 -2.16 8.82 -9.77
CA PHE A 107 -1.69 9.96 -10.56
C PHE A 107 -0.20 10.23 -10.32
N SER A 108 0.46 10.92 -11.23
CA SER A 108 1.86 11.32 -11.08
C SER A 108 2.00 12.47 -10.08
N THR A 109 3.01 12.41 -9.22
CA THR A 109 3.40 13.52 -8.34
C THR A 109 4.72 14.12 -8.79
N ASP A 110 4.96 15.37 -8.43
CA ASP A 110 6.29 15.98 -8.58
C ASP A 110 7.12 15.70 -7.33
N HIS A 111 8.21 14.96 -7.49
CA HIS A 111 9.11 14.56 -6.41
C HIS A 111 10.51 14.27 -6.96
N SER A 112 11.52 14.26 -6.09
CA SER A 112 12.93 14.06 -6.47
C SER A 112 13.20 12.67 -7.08
N ILE A 113 12.33 11.69 -6.82
CA ILE A 113 12.36 10.36 -7.41
C ILE A 113 10.99 9.97 -7.99
N THR A 114 10.95 8.91 -8.80
CA THR A 114 9.69 8.38 -9.36
C THR A 114 8.68 8.11 -8.25
N SER A 115 7.58 8.87 -8.27
CA SER A 115 6.55 8.87 -7.23
C SER A 115 5.14 8.93 -7.84
N VAL A 116 4.17 8.37 -7.12
CA VAL A 116 2.75 8.43 -7.46
C VAL A 116 1.91 8.86 -6.26
N GLY A 117 0.79 9.49 -6.56
CA GLY A 117 -0.27 9.84 -5.62
C GLY A 117 -1.53 9.00 -5.87
N TYR A 118 -2.42 9.00 -4.88
CA TYR A 118 -3.65 8.21 -4.88
C TYR A 118 -4.83 9.11 -4.52
N LEU A 119 -5.84 9.13 -5.38
CA LEU A 119 -7.08 9.86 -5.17
C LEU A 119 -8.20 8.86 -4.90
N LEU A 120 -8.75 8.88 -3.69
CA LEU A 120 -9.89 8.07 -3.29
C LEU A 120 -11.18 8.76 -3.70
N TYR A 121 -12.04 8.02 -4.37
CA TYR A 121 -13.36 8.46 -4.81
C TYR A 121 -14.44 7.61 -4.18
N SER A 122 -15.51 8.27 -3.74
CA SER A 122 -16.79 7.64 -3.46
C SER A 122 -17.71 7.71 -4.68
N ARG A 123 -18.73 6.86 -4.71
CA ARG A 123 -19.86 6.97 -5.64
C ARG A 123 -21.12 7.28 -4.86
N ASP A 124 -21.83 8.32 -5.29
CA ASP A 124 -23.16 8.61 -4.77
C ASP A 124 -24.20 7.59 -5.29
N PRO A 125 -25.45 7.59 -4.79
CA PRO A 125 -26.48 6.67 -5.26
C PRO A 125 -26.84 6.80 -6.76
N THR A 126 -26.47 7.91 -7.41
CA THR A 126 -26.65 8.13 -8.86
C THR A 126 -25.48 7.60 -9.69
N GLY A 127 -24.43 7.09 -9.03
CA GLY A 127 -23.22 6.60 -9.66
C GLY A 127 -22.20 7.70 -9.97
N LYS A 128 -22.45 8.95 -9.56
CA LYS A 128 -21.52 10.06 -9.75
C LYS A 128 -20.30 9.87 -8.84
N GLU A 129 -19.12 10.03 -9.42
CA GLU A 129 -17.84 9.92 -8.70
C GLU A 129 -17.52 11.25 -8.00
N VAL A 130 -17.27 11.18 -6.68
CA VAL A 130 -16.94 12.34 -5.84
C VAL A 130 -15.56 12.10 -5.22
N PRO A 131 -14.57 13.00 -5.43
CA PRO A 131 -13.27 12.86 -4.80
C PRO A 131 -13.38 13.15 -3.30
N GLU A 132 -12.82 12.26 -2.47
CA GLU A 132 -12.94 12.32 -1.01
C GLU A 132 -11.60 12.67 -0.36
N ILE A 133 -10.52 11.98 -0.75
CA ILE A 133 -9.20 12.13 -0.12
C ILE A 133 -8.11 12.00 -1.18
N ALA A 134 -7.15 12.92 -1.17
CA ALA A 134 -5.90 12.82 -1.93
C ALA A 134 -4.75 12.43 -0.99
N TYR A 135 -4.07 11.33 -1.29
CA TYR A 135 -2.83 10.93 -0.64
C TYR A 135 -1.67 11.13 -1.60
N LEU A 136 -0.79 12.08 -1.29
CA LEU A 136 0.32 12.46 -2.16
C LEU A 136 1.63 11.73 -1.83
N GLY A 137 1.72 11.04 -0.69
CA GLY A 137 2.95 10.39 -0.24
C GLY A 137 3.98 11.37 0.31
N MET A 138 4.44 12.31 -0.53
CA MET A 138 5.13 13.56 -0.22
C MET A 138 5.01 14.44 -1.47
N PHE A 139 4.78 15.74 -1.30
CA PHE A 139 4.70 16.72 -2.38
C PHE A 139 5.53 17.93 -1.97
N GLU A 140 6.54 18.30 -2.77
CA GLU A 140 7.25 19.57 -2.60
C GLU A 140 6.70 20.56 -3.64
N TYR A 141 6.23 21.73 -3.18
CA TYR A 141 6.05 22.88 -4.05
C TYR A 141 7.39 23.62 -4.08
N TYR A 142 7.99 23.76 -5.26
CA TYR A 142 9.06 24.75 -5.49
C TYR A 142 8.46 26.15 -5.60
#